data_AF-A0A2E2T633-F1
#
_entry.id   AF-A0A2E2T633-F1
#
_cell.length_a   1.000
_cell.length_b   1.000
_cell.length_c   1.000
_cell.angle_alpha   90.00
_cell.angle_beta   90.00
_cell.angle_gamma   90.00
#
_symmetry.space_group_name_H-M   'P 1'
#
loop_
_entity.id
_entity.type
_entity.pdbx_description
1 polymer ?
#
loop_
_entity_poly.entity_id
_entity_poly.type
_entity_poly.pdbx_seq_one_letter_code
_entity_poly.pdbx_strand_id
1 'polypeptide(L)'
;HTLFLPSESPLAARRHWIATSLSARGAIIVDGGAAKALRAGKNLLAAGISGVDGSFKHGDAVRILDAEGNEIARGITSYSAEETRLIKGHSSQEIETALGYSRGNAVIHSDDLVIADQ
;
A
#
# COMPACT_ATOMS: atom_id res chain seq x y z
N HIS A 1 -8.22 -41.15 8.40
CA HIS A 1 -8.50 -39.87 7.71
C HIS A 1 -8.03 -38.74 8.61
N THR A 2 -6.99 -38.01 8.22
CA THR A 2 -6.51 -36.85 8.98
C THR A 2 -7.08 -35.61 8.32
N LEU A 3 -7.94 -34.89 9.05
CA LEU A 3 -8.53 -33.63 8.60
C LEU A 3 -7.50 -32.52 8.87
N PHE A 4 -6.94 -31.93 7.82
CA PHE A 4 -6.11 -30.72 7.94
C PHE A 4 -7.04 -29.51 8.03
N LEU A 5 -7.21 -28.98 9.23
CA LEU A 5 -7.87 -27.69 9.45
C LEU A 5 -6.85 -26.58 9.13
N PRO A 6 -7.11 -25.66 8.18
CA PRO A 6 -6.24 -24.52 7.98
C PRO A 6 -6.27 -23.67 9.26
N SER A 7 -5.14 -23.60 9.94
CA SER A 7 -4.97 -22.95 11.24
C SER A 7 -4.90 -21.42 11.15
N GLU A 8 -4.84 -20.86 9.95
CA GLU A 8 -4.75 -19.43 9.71
C GLU A 8 -5.97 -18.95 8.91
N SER A 9 -6.62 -17.90 9.39
CA SER A 9 -7.68 -17.23 8.62
C SER A 9 -7.08 -16.69 7.31
N PRO A 10 -7.84 -16.67 6.20
CA PRO A 10 -7.33 -16.23 4.90
C PRO A 10 -6.65 -14.85 4.94
N LEU A 11 -7.11 -14.00 5.85
CA LEU A 11 -6.61 -12.65 6.10
C LEU A 11 -5.23 -12.65 6.78
N ALA A 12 -4.98 -13.59 7.70
CA ALA A 12 -3.68 -13.77 8.33
C ALA A 12 -2.63 -14.28 7.33
N ALA A 13 -2.99 -15.27 6.51
CA ALA A 13 -2.12 -15.79 5.45
C ALA A 13 -1.75 -14.70 4.43
N ARG A 14 -2.72 -13.84 4.07
CA ARG A 14 -2.50 -12.71 3.14
C ARG A 14 -1.53 -11.69 3.72
N ARG A 15 -1.71 -11.28 4.97
CA ARG A 15 -0.78 -10.38 5.67
C ARG A 15 0.61 -10.99 5.81
N HIS A 16 0.71 -12.27 6.10
CA HIS A 16 1.99 -12.97 6.16
C HIS A 16 2.72 -12.94 4.80
N TRP A 17 2.00 -13.16 3.69
CA TRP A 17 2.57 -13.04 2.34
C TRP A 17 3.07 -11.62 2.05
N ILE A 18 2.32 -10.58 2.42
CA ILE A 18 2.74 -9.18 2.27
C ILE A 18 4.03 -8.89 3.06
N ALA A 19 4.09 -9.36 4.30
CA ALA A 19 5.25 -9.18 5.18
C ALA A 19 6.50 -9.93 4.71
N THR A 20 6.32 -11.07 4.04
CA THR A 20 7.42 -11.92 3.56
C THR A 20 7.77 -11.72 2.08
N SER A 21 6.96 -10.95 1.34
CA SER A 21 7.17 -10.72 -0.09
C SER A 21 8.45 -9.91 -0.34
N LEU A 22 9.53 -10.63 -0.64
CA LEU A 22 10.85 -10.10 -0.99
C LEU A 22 10.90 -9.40 -2.36
N SER A 23 9.81 -9.46 -3.14
CA SER A 23 9.75 -8.95 -4.51
C SER A 23 9.30 -7.49 -4.64
N ALA A 24 9.17 -6.74 -3.54
CA ALA A 24 8.77 -5.34 -3.57
C ALA A 24 9.85 -4.45 -4.23
N ARG A 25 9.88 -4.42 -5.57
CA ARG A 25 10.82 -3.65 -6.41
C ARG A 25 10.49 -2.16 -6.47
N GLY A 26 9.51 -1.71 -5.70
CA GLY A 26 9.22 -0.31 -5.56
C GLY A 26 8.72 0.07 -4.18
N ALA A 27 8.71 1.37 -3.95
CA ALA A 27 8.35 1.98 -2.69
C ALA A 27 7.48 3.21 -2.90
N ILE A 28 6.60 3.47 -1.94
CA ILE A 28 5.78 4.68 -1.88
C ILE A 28 6.26 5.48 -0.67
N ILE A 29 6.63 6.72 -0.91
CA ILE A 29 7.09 7.65 0.12
C ILE A 29 5.89 8.48 0.56
N VAL A 30 5.60 8.48 1.86
CA VAL A 30 4.42 9.12 2.42
C VAL A 30 4.79 10.26 3.36
N ASP A 31 3.91 11.25 3.49
CA ASP A 31 4.10 12.34 4.46
C ASP A 31 3.79 11.88 5.90
N GLY A 32 4.13 12.73 6.88
CA GLY A 32 3.95 12.40 8.30
C GLY A 32 2.48 12.20 8.72
N GLY A 33 1.52 12.85 8.07
CA GLY A 33 0.09 12.64 8.27
C GLY A 33 -0.36 11.27 7.78
N ALA A 34 0.08 10.88 6.59
CA ALA A 34 -0.15 9.55 6.05
C ALA A 34 0.51 8.47 6.90
N ALA A 35 1.76 8.65 7.31
CA ALA A 35 2.46 7.72 8.21
C ALA A 35 1.72 7.50 9.53
N LYS A 36 1.14 8.56 10.12
CA LYS A 36 0.29 8.46 11.32
C LYS A 36 -1.02 7.71 11.03
N ALA A 37 -1.65 7.97 9.88
CA ALA A 37 -2.87 7.28 9.48
C ALA A 37 -2.65 5.78 9.30
N LEU A 38 -1.51 5.39 8.70
CA LEU A 38 -1.13 4.00 8.53
C LEU A 38 -0.95 3.29 9.88
N ARG A 39 -0.20 3.90 10.81
CA ARG A 39 -0.06 3.36 12.18
C ARG A 39 -1.39 3.22 12.92
N ALA A 40 -2.38 4.06 12.59
CA ALA A 40 -3.73 3.96 13.11
C ALA A 40 -4.62 2.93 12.38
N GLY A 41 -4.06 2.13 11.46
CA GLY A 41 -4.79 1.11 10.69
C GLY A 41 -5.69 1.68 9.60
N LYS A 42 -5.45 2.91 9.15
CA LYS A 42 -6.21 3.53 8.05
C LYS A 42 -5.59 3.20 6.69
N ASN A 43 -6.38 3.45 5.65
CA ASN A 43 -5.99 3.33 4.25
C ASN A 43 -4.97 4.39 3.85
N LEU A 44 -4.08 4.03 2.92
CA LEU A 44 -3.20 5.00 2.27
C LEU A 44 -3.97 5.71 1.15
N LEU A 45 -4.16 7.02 1.28
CA LEU A 45 -4.78 7.84 0.24
C LEU A 45 -3.72 8.48 -0.64
N ALA A 46 -4.08 8.78 -1.89
CA ALA A 46 -3.16 9.41 -2.85
C ALA A 46 -2.66 10.79 -2.38
N ALA A 47 -3.52 11.55 -1.67
CA ALA A 47 -3.17 12.82 -1.03
C ALA A 47 -2.02 12.72 -0.03
N GLY A 48 -1.82 11.52 0.55
CA GLY A 48 -0.77 11.24 1.53
C GLY A 48 0.57 10.79 0.95
N ILE A 49 0.67 10.73 -0.39
CA ILE A 49 1.84 10.23 -1.10
C ILE A 49 2.69 11.42 -1.53
N SER A 50 3.94 11.44 -1.08
CA SER A 50 4.93 12.46 -1.44
C SER A 50 5.80 12.02 -2.63
N GLY A 51 6.09 10.71 -2.72
CA GLY A 51 6.97 10.16 -3.73
C GLY A 51 6.69 8.70 -4.07
N VAL A 52 7.24 8.27 -5.20
CA VAL A 52 7.16 6.89 -5.69
C VAL A 52 8.54 6.51 -6.21
N ASP A 53 9.12 5.47 -5.66
CA ASP A 53 10.41 4.92 -6.05
C ASP A 53 10.27 3.54 -6.69
N GLY A 54 11.14 3.25 -7.66
CA GLY A 54 11.09 2.00 -8.42
C GLY A 54 9.85 1.86 -9.30
N SER A 55 9.51 0.60 -9.61
CA SER A 55 8.41 0.24 -10.51
C SER A 55 7.60 -0.91 -9.93
N PHE A 56 6.29 -0.79 -10.01
CA PHE A 56 5.32 -1.77 -9.53
C PHE A 56 4.03 -1.68 -10.35
N LYS A 57 3.22 -2.73 -10.29
CA LYS A 57 1.92 -2.83 -10.96
C LYS A 57 0.81 -2.96 -9.94
N HIS A 58 -0.42 -2.79 -10.38
CA HIS A 58 -1.59 -3.19 -9.61
C HIS A 58 -1.46 -4.63 -9.06
N GLY A 59 -1.74 -4.82 -7.77
CA GLY A 59 -1.67 -6.11 -7.09
C GLY A 59 -0.27 -6.50 -6.59
N ASP A 60 0.74 -5.69 -6.85
CA ASP A 60 2.11 -5.95 -6.39
C ASP A 60 2.31 -5.48 -4.95
N ALA A 61 3.19 -6.16 -4.21
CA ALA A 61 3.58 -5.74 -2.88
C ALA A 61 4.61 -4.60 -2.97
N VAL A 62 4.35 -3.50 -2.27
CA VAL A 62 5.22 -2.32 -2.25
C VAL A 62 5.61 -1.97 -0.83
N ARG A 63 6.80 -1.39 -0.69
CA ARG A 63 7.26 -0.82 0.59
C ARG A 63 6.67 0.57 0.79
N ILE A 64 6.34 0.91 2.01
CA ILE A 64 5.92 2.27 2.37
C ILE A 64 7.03 2.87 3.23
N LEU A 65 7.64 3.93 2.72
CA LEU A 65 8.71 4.66 3.38
C LEU A 65 8.18 5.98 3.93
N ASP A 66 8.70 6.40 5.07
CA ASP A 66 8.50 7.76 5.56
C ASP A 66 9.43 8.76 4.84
N ALA A 67 9.30 10.06 5.14
CA ALA A 67 10.11 11.11 4.53
C ALA A 67 11.62 10.98 4.81
N GLU A 68 12.00 10.32 5.90
CA GLU A 68 13.37 9.99 6.29
C GLU A 68 13.89 8.71 5.60
N GLY A 69 13.02 8.01 4.86
CA GLY A 69 13.37 6.80 4.11
C GLY A 69 13.28 5.50 4.91
N ASN A 70 12.72 5.50 6.13
CA ASN A 70 12.52 4.28 6.90
C ASN A 70 11.27 3.55 6.43
N GLU A 71 11.35 2.23 6.33
CA GLU A 71 10.18 1.40 6.03
C GLU A 71 9.26 1.35 7.25
N ILE A 72 8.06 1.91 7.10
CA ILE A 72 7.04 1.93 8.16
C ILE A 72 5.92 0.91 7.92
N ALA A 73 5.74 0.45 6.68
CA ALA A 73 4.74 -0.53 6.32
C ALA A 73 5.07 -1.21 4.98
N ARG A 74 4.38 -2.30 4.69
CA ARG A 74 4.27 -2.91 3.36
C ARG A 74 2.82 -3.13 3.02
N GLY A 75 2.47 -3.08 1.75
CA GLY A 75 1.10 -3.36 1.36
C GLY A 75 0.92 -3.61 -0.13
N ILE A 76 -0.29 -4.03 -0.50
CA ILE A 76 -0.66 -4.28 -1.88
C ILE A 76 -1.26 -3.03 -2.50
N THR A 77 -0.65 -2.57 -3.60
CA THR A 77 -1.10 -1.37 -4.30
C THR A 77 -2.26 -1.66 -5.25
N SER A 78 -3.27 -0.79 -5.21
CA SER A 78 -4.37 -0.77 -6.18
C SER A 78 -3.99 -0.09 -7.51
N TYR A 79 -2.84 0.59 -7.56
CA TYR A 79 -2.38 1.36 -8.72
C TYR A 79 -0.94 1.02 -9.10
N SER A 80 -0.60 1.15 -10.37
CA SER A 80 0.77 0.98 -10.86
C SER A 80 1.63 2.20 -10.52
N ALA A 81 2.96 2.07 -10.55
CA ALA A 81 3.87 3.17 -10.20
C ALA A 81 3.63 4.42 -11.05
N GLU A 82 3.31 4.26 -12.34
CA GLU A 82 3.00 5.37 -13.24
C GLU A 82 1.71 6.09 -12.84
N GLU A 83 0.65 5.34 -12.56
CA GLU A 83 -0.62 5.89 -12.07
C GLU A 83 -0.43 6.59 -10.72
N THR A 84 0.26 5.96 -9.77
CA THR A 84 0.55 6.54 -8.46
C THR A 84 1.34 7.85 -8.58
N ARG A 85 2.29 7.95 -9.52
CA ARG A 85 3.02 9.19 -9.80
C ARG A 85 2.13 10.31 -10.35
N LEU A 86 1.10 9.96 -11.12
CA LEU A 86 0.14 10.92 -11.66
C LEU A 86 -0.83 11.41 -10.60
N ILE A 87 -1.26 10.53 -9.69
CA ILE A 87 -2.29 10.84 -8.68
C ILE A 87 -1.73 11.24 -7.32
N LYS A 88 -0.41 11.18 -7.10
CA LYS A 88 0.18 11.57 -5.80
C LYS A 88 -0.17 13.01 -5.46
N GLY A 89 -0.51 13.27 -4.20
CA GLY A 89 -0.93 14.58 -3.72
C GLY A 89 -2.34 15.01 -4.18
N HIS A 90 -2.99 14.25 -5.05
CA HIS A 90 -4.35 14.55 -5.51
C HIS A 90 -5.40 14.02 -4.54
N SER A 91 -6.50 14.77 -4.46
CA SER A 91 -7.71 14.30 -3.79
C SER A 91 -8.45 13.30 -4.66
N SER A 92 -9.28 12.47 -4.05
CA SER A 92 -10.07 11.44 -4.71
C SER A 92 -10.83 11.88 -5.97
N GLN A 93 -11.39 13.09 -5.93
CA GLN A 93 -12.14 13.68 -7.05
C GLN A 93 -11.23 14.00 -8.25
N GLU A 94 -9.96 14.30 -7.98
CA GLU A 94 -8.95 14.58 -9.01
C GLU A 94 -8.34 13.30 -9.59
N ILE A 95 -8.38 12.17 -8.85
CA ILE A 95 -7.96 10.85 -9.35
C ILE A 95 -8.80 10.45 -10.57
N GLU A 96 -10.14 10.57 -10.46
CA GLU A 96 -11.06 10.27 -11.56
C GLU A 96 -10.81 11.17 -12.78
N THR A 97 -10.52 12.45 -12.52
CA THR A 97 -10.22 13.43 -13.57
C THR A 97 -8.89 13.12 -14.27
N ALA A 98 -7.87 12.70 -13.52
CA ALA A 98 -6.53 12.43 -14.04
C ALA A 98 -6.43 11.10 -14.80
N LEU A 99 -7.10 10.04 -14.31
CA LEU A 99 -7.02 8.69 -14.90
C LEU A 99 -8.21 8.34 -15.80
N GLY A 100 -9.30 9.12 -15.76
CA GLY A 100 -10.56 8.79 -16.44
C GLY A 100 -11.36 7.68 -15.75
N TYR A 101 -10.87 7.15 -14.64
CA TYR A 101 -11.53 6.16 -13.77
C TYR A 101 -10.97 6.25 -12.35
N SER A 102 -11.70 5.74 -11.37
CA SER A 102 -11.18 5.51 -10.01
C SER A 102 -11.41 4.07 -9.59
N ARG A 103 -10.36 3.44 -9.04
CA ARG A 103 -10.41 2.11 -8.41
C ARG A 103 -10.67 2.22 -6.90
N GLY A 104 -11.17 3.37 -6.45
CA GLY A 104 -11.38 3.72 -5.05
C GLY A 104 -10.43 4.81 -4.56
N ASN A 105 -10.74 5.42 -3.43
CA ASN A 105 -9.93 6.52 -2.89
C ASN A 105 -8.57 6.08 -2.33
N ALA A 106 -8.43 4.79 -2.01
CA ALA A 106 -7.25 4.25 -1.35
C ALA A 106 -6.29 3.65 -2.37
N VAL A 107 -5.03 4.10 -2.32
CA VAL A 107 -3.93 3.50 -3.08
C VAL A 107 -3.54 2.16 -2.47
N ILE A 108 -3.57 2.06 -1.13
CA ILE A 108 -3.40 0.80 -0.40
C ILE A 108 -4.51 0.72 0.65
N HIS A 109 -5.25 -0.39 0.66
CA HIS A 109 -6.26 -0.65 1.68
C HIS A 109 -5.60 -1.12 2.98
N SER A 110 -6.19 -0.78 4.13
CA SER A 110 -5.68 -1.22 5.43
C SER A 110 -5.74 -2.73 5.65
N ASP A 111 -6.64 -3.43 4.95
CA ASP A 111 -6.66 -4.91 4.96
C ASP A 111 -5.42 -5.51 4.29
N ASP A 112 -4.97 -4.82 3.24
CA ASP A 112 -3.83 -5.13 2.38
C ASP A 112 -2.53 -4.48 2.86
N LEU A 113 -2.49 -4.06 4.12
CA LEU A 113 -1.36 -3.36 4.70
C LEU A 113 -0.89 -4.06 5.96
N VAL A 114 0.43 -4.13 6.10
CA VAL A 114 1.12 -4.66 7.26
C VAL A 114 2.11 -3.60 7.73
N ILE A 115 1.99 -3.19 8.98
CA ILE A 115 2.95 -2.26 9.60
C ILE A 115 4.26 -3.02 9.80
N ALA A 116 5.37 -2.40 9.40
CA ALA A 116 6.68 -2.92 9.72
C ALA A 116 6.89 -2.69 11.22
N ASP A 117 6.99 -3.78 11.98
CA ASP A 117 7.32 -3.74 13.40
C ASP A 117 8.80 -3.35 13.53
N GLN A 118 9.07 -2.31 14.33
CA GLN A 118 10.42 -1.96 14.80
C GLN A 118 10.59 -2.41 16.24
#